data_AF-A0A1D7U5Y3-F1
#
_entry.id   AF-A0A1D7U5Y3-F1
#
_cell.length_a   1.000
_cell.length_b   1.000
_cell.length_c   1.000
_cell.angle_alpha   90.00
_cell.angle_beta   90.00
_cell.angle_gamma   90.00
#
_symmetry.space_group_name_H-M   'P 1'
#
loop_
_entity.id
_entity.type
_entity.pdbx_description
1 polymer ?
#
loop_
_entity_poly.entity_id
_entity_poly.type
_entity_poly.pdbx_seq_one_letter_code
_entity_poly.pdbx_strand_id
1 'polypeptide(L)' 'MTKGGWIAKVLLALVGVFAAAFVGDELIGGGALGWTAGGAILGVTVGPLLLSLIAWRREQDSRSG' A
#
# COMPACT_ATOMS: atom_id res chain seq x y z
N MET A 1 -0.59 13.83 11.56
CA MET A 1 -1.12 12.44 11.64
C MET A 1 -0.88 11.88 13.02
N THR A 2 -1.84 11.15 13.59
CA THR A 2 -1.65 10.47 14.88
C THR A 2 -0.85 9.17 14.69
N LYS A 3 -0.15 8.72 15.74
CA LYS A 3 0.59 7.43 15.73
C LYS A 3 -0.31 6.26 15.35
N GLY A 4 -1.55 6.24 15.86
CA GLY A 4 -2.55 5.22 15.54
C GLY A 4 -2.93 5.17 14.06
N GLY A 5 -3.06 6.33 13.40
CA GLY A 5 -3.35 6.38 11.97
C GLY A 5 -2.23 5.82 11.08
N TRP A 6 -0.97 5.95 11.52
CA TRP A 6 0.17 5.31 10.85
C TRP A 6 0.16 3.79 11.03
N ILE A 7 -0.05 3.32 12.25
CA ILE A 7 -0.10 1.88 12.55
C ILE A 7 -1.21 1.20 11.75
N ALA A 8 -2.40 1.79 11.69
CA ALA A 8 -3.53 1.23 10.92
C ALA A 8 -3.20 1.08 9.43
N LYS A 9 -2.55 2.08 8.82
CA LYS A 9 -2.13 2.04 7.41
C LYS A 9 -1.05 0.99 7.15
N VAL A 10 -0.11 0.81 8.09
CA VAL A 10 0.91 -0.25 8.00
C VAL A 10 0.26 -1.62 8.07
N LEU A 11 -0.66 -1.83 9.02
CA LEU A 11 -1.38 -3.11 9.14
C LEU A 11 -2.23 -3.39 7.90
N LEU A 12 -2.93 -2.38 7.36
CA LEU A 12 -3.68 -2.52 6.10
C LEU A 12 -2.78 -2.90 4.92
N ALA A 13 -1.61 -2.25 4.79
CA ALA A 13 -0.65 -2.56 3.75
C ALA A 13 -0.11 -3.99 3.88
N LEU A 14 0.21 -4.46 5.09
CA LEU A 14 0.66 -5.83 5.32
C LEU A 14 -0.39 -6.85 4.88
N VAL A 15 -1.63 -6.70 5.34
CA VAL A 15 -2.74 -7.58 4.95
C VAL A 15 -2.96 -7.55 3.44
N GLY A 16 -2.90 -6.37 2.83
CA GLY A 16 -3.05 -6.19 1.40
C GLY A 16 -1.99 -6.89 0.55
N VAL A 17 -0.74 -6.92 1.01
CA VAL A 17 0.35 -7.63 0.31
C VAL A 17 0.11 -9.13 0.30
N PHE A 18 -0.30 -9.72 1.43
CA PHE A 18 -0.65 -11.15 1.48
C PHE A 18 -1.87 -11.46 0.61
N ALA A 19 -2.89 -10.60 0.64
CA ALA A 19 -4.08 -10.76 -0.21
C ALA A 19 -3.74 -10.66 -1.70
N ALA A 20 -2.87 -9.72 -2.10
CA ALA A 20 -2.44 -9.58 -3.49
C ALA A 20 -1.62 -10.79 -3.97
N ALA A 21 -0.73 -11.31 -3.14
CA ALA A 21 0.06 -12.50 -3.46
C ALA A 21 -0.83 -13.74 -3.63
N PHE A 22 -1.77 -13.96 -2.70
CA PHE A 22 -2.71 -15.09 -2.78
C PHE A 22 -3.63 -14.99 -4.01
N VAL A 23 -4.15 -13.79 -4.30
CA VAL A 23 -5.03 -13.58 -5.47
C VAL A 23 -4.28 -13.74 -6.79
N GLY A 24 -3.05 -13.20 -6.86
CA GLY A 24 -2.24 -13.24 -8.07
C GLY A 24 -1.75 -14.64 -8.42
N ASP A 25 -1.37 -15.43 -7.42
CA ASP A 25 -0.75 -16.75 -7.62
C ASP A 25 -1.79 -17.88 -7.60
N GLU A 26 -2.68 -17.89 -6.60
CA GLU A 26 -3.57 -19.03 -6.33
C GLU A 26 -4.92 -18.94 -7.06
N LEU A 27 -5.52 -17.74 -7.14
CA LEU A 27 -6.92 -17.59 -7.60
C LEU A 27 -7.05 -17.29 -9.09
N ILE A 28 -6.17 -16.47 -9.66
CA ILE A 28 -6.31 -15.97 -11.04
C ILE A 28 -5.22 -16.56 -11.96
N GLY A 29 -4.14 -17.10 -11.38
CA GLY A 29 -2.96 -17.55 -12.09
C GLY A 29 -2.13 -16.37 -12.60
N GLY A 30 -0.79 -16.49 -12.53
CA GLY A 30 0.21 -15.43 -12.74
C GLY A 30 0.26 -14.74 -14.11
N GLY A 31 -0.78 -14.85 -14.94
CA GLY A 31 -0.97 -14.08 -16.17
C GLY A 31 -1.45 -12.65 -15.93
N ALA A 32 -1.76 -11.93 -17.02
CA ALA A 32 -2.06 -10.49 -17.00
C ALA A 32 -3.21 -10.09 -16.05
N LEU A 33 -4.21 -10.96 -15.87
CA LEU A 33 -5.32 -10.73 -14.94
C LEU A 33 -4.87 -10.81 -13.47
N GLY A 34 -3.97 -11.74 -13.12
CA GLY A 34 -3.41 -11.86 -11.77
C GLY A 34 -2.57 -10.64 -11.41
N TRP A 35 -1.76 -10.15 -12.35
CA TRP A 35 -1.00 -8.91 -12.18
C TRP A 35 -1.88 -7.67 -12.01
N THR A 36 -2.95 -7.56 -12.80
CA THR A 36 -3.87 -6.42 -12.72
C THR A 36 -4.64 -6.43 -11.39
N ALA A 37 -5.16 -7.59 -10.99
CA ALA A 37 -5.87 -7.74 -9.72
C ALA A 37 -4.94 -7.53 -8.51
N GLY A 38 -3.76 -8.14 -8.51
CA GLY A 38 -2.75 -7.94 -7.47
C GLY A 38 -2.32 -6.47 -7.36
N GLY A 39 -2.07 -5.81 -8.50
CA GLY A 39 -1.76 -4.39 -8.57
C GLY A 39 -2.89 -3.51 -8.01
N ALA A 40 -4.15 -3.81 -8.32
CA ALA A 40 -5.30 -3.08 -7.77
C ALA A 40 -5.42 -3.24 -6.25
N ILE A 41 -5.24 -4.46 -5.74
CA ILE A 41 -5.27 -4.74 -4.29
C ILE A 41 -4.15 -3.96 -3.59
N LEU A 42 -2.93 -4.00 -4.11
CA LEU A 42 -1.80 -3.25 -3.58
C LEU A 42 -2.06 -1.73 -3.64
N GLY A 43 -2.62 -1.23 -4.74
CA GLY A 43 -2.95 0.19 -4.89
C GLY A 43 -3.91 0.68 -3.80
N VAL A 44 -4.96 -0.09 -3.51
CA VAL A 44 -5.98 0.29 -2.50
C VAL A 44 -5.45 0.15 -1.07
N THR A 45 -4.64 -0.87 -0.81
CA THR A 45 -4.18 -1.20 0.56
C THR A 45 -2.88 -0.49 0.95
N VAL A 46 -1.93 -0.39 0.02
CA VAL A 46 -0.61 0.22 0.23
C VAL A 46 -0.62 1.72 -0.13
N GLY A 47 -1.46 2.13 -1.09
CA GLY A 47 -1.57 3.53 -1.55
C GLY A 47 -1.75 4.55 -0.41
N PRO A 48 -2.68 4.36 0.53
CA PRO A 48 -2.89 5.30 1.64
C PRO A 48 -1.66 5.48 2.54
N LEU A 49 -0.82 4.44 2.68
CA LEU A 49 0.44 4.49 3.44
C LEU A 49 1.49 5.31 2.68
N LEU A 50 1.67 5.04 1.38
CA LEU A 50 2.62 5.75 0.52
C LEU A 50 2.29 7.24 0.42
N LEU A 51 1.01 7.58 0.23
CA LEU A 51 0.58 8.98 0.19
C LEU A 51 0.89 9.71 1.51
N SER A 52 0.72 9.06 2.66
CA SER A 52 1.14 9.66 3.94
C SER A 52 2.64 9.81 4.09
N LEU A 53 3.44 8.87 3.59
CA LEU A 53 4.90 8.96 3.58
C LEU A 53 5.36 10.16 2.73
N ILE A 54 4.80 10.32 1.54
CA ILE A 54 5.10 11.44 0.64
C ILE A 54 4.71 12.78 1.29
N ALA A 55 3.52 12.86 1.86
CA ALA A 55 3.06 14.08 2.53
C ALA A 55 3.96 14.44 3.73
N TRP A 56 4.35 13.45 4.53
CA TRP A 56 5.28 13.65 5.65
C TRP A 56 6.66 14.10 5.15
N ARG A 57 7.17 13.50 4.08
CA ARG A 57 8.49 13.89 3.54
C ARG A 57 8.50 15.32 3.04
N ARG A 58 7.46 15.72 2.29
CA ARG A 58 7.29 17.11 1.81
C ARG A 58 7.29 18.10 2.97
N GLU A 59 6.61 17.77 4.07
CA GLU A 59 6.59 18.61 5.27
C GLU A 59 7.98 18.76 5.92
N GLN A 60 8.80 17.70 5.94
CA GLN A 60 10.17 17.76 6.47
C GLN A 60 11.10 18.60 5.58
N ASP A 61 10.98 18.43 4.26
CA ASP A 61 11.81 19.17 3.30
C ASP A 61 11.49 20.68 3.38
N SER A 62 10.21 21.08 3.49
CA SER A 62 9.79 22.48 3.67
C SER A 62 10.24 23.14 4.98
N ARG A 63 10.63 22.37 6.00
CA ARG A 63 11.15 22.89 7.27
C ARG A 63 12.67 23.07 7.27
N SER A 64 13.34 22.51 6.27
CA SER A 64 14.80 22.46 6.20
C SER A 64 15.39 23.49 5.23
N GLY A 65 14.56 24.30 4.55
CA GLY A 65 14.96 25.40 3.68
C GLY A 65 14.40 26.72 4.17
#